data_AF-A0A1D2I3R3-F1
#
_entry.id   AF-A0A1D2I3R3-F1
#
_cell.length_a   1.000
_cell.length_b   1.000
_cell.length_c   1.000
_cell.angle_alpha   90.00
_cell.angle_beta   90.00
_cell.angle_gamma   90.00
#
_symmetry.space_group_name_H-M   'P 1'
#
loop_
_entity.id
_entity.type
_entity.pdbx_description
1 polymer ?
#
loop_
_entity_poly.entity_id
_entity_poly.type
_entity_poly.pdbx_seq_one_letter_code
_entity_poly.pdbx_strand_id
1 'polypeptide(L)'
;MEFDNPIGCTERIMRDLSERTESITLLRTAKALKTFHYAANGKVHEWFEPGYPPSVRGRSRYNFARKVHALTSAGADTITACSQVISLHIGQELTTETLEAGSLRSGEVGWFAY
;
A
#
# COMPACT_ATOMS: atom_id res chain seq x y z
N MET A 1 20.27 22.19 6.90
CA MET A 1 20.37 20.74 7.19
C MET A 1 19.33 20.06 6.33
N GLU A 2 19.70 19.67 5.11
CA GLU A 2 18.84 18.85 4.24
C GLU A 2 18.95 17.41 4.73
N PHE A 3 17.81 16.80 5.06
CA PHE A 3 17.77 15.37 5.38
C PHE A 3 17.83 14.58 4.08
N ASP A 4 19.04 14.27 3.65
CA ASP A 4 19.30 13.28 2.62
C ASP A 4 18.81 11.92 3.10
N ASN A 5 17.66 11.51 2.55
CA ASN A 5 17.25 10.13 2.35
C ASN A 5 16.74 9.33 3.58
N PRO A 6 15.40 9.25 3.80
CA PRO A 6 14.82 8.34 4.80
C PRO A 6 14.84 6.85 4.39
N ILE A 7 15.49 6.49 3.27
CA ILE A 7 15.54 5.10 2.75
C ILE A 7 16.16 4.13 3.77
N GLY A 8 17.13 4.57 4.59
CA GLY A 8 17.77 3.70 5.60
C GLY A 8 16.85 3.29 6.75
N CYS A 9 15.82 4.08 7.07
CA CYS A 9 14.85 3.76 8.13
C CYS A 9 13.60 3.08 7.59
N THR A 10 13.42 3.01 6.27
CA THR A 10 12.17 2.54 5.66
C THR A 10 11.93 1.06 5.97
N GLU A 11 12.94 0.19 5.94
CA GLU A 11 12.72 -1.23 6.25
C GLU A 11 12.30 -1.47 7.71
N ARG A 12 12.95 -0.78 8.66
CA ARG A 12 12.60 -0.87 10.08
C ARG A 12 11.20 -0.30 10.34
N ILE A 13 10.91 0.89 9.80
CA ILE A 13 9.58 1.51 9.92
C ILE A 13 8.51 0.58 9.31
N MET A 14 8.77 0.03 8.13
CA MET A 14 7.85 -0.90 7.46
C MET A 14 7.66 -2.18 8.25
N ARG A 15 8.72 -2.73 8.85
CA ARG A 15 8.60 -3.88 9.74
C ARG A 15 7.70 -3.56 10.93
N ASP A 16 7.98 -2.47 11.63
CA ASP A 16 7.26 -2.10 12.85
C ASP A 16 5.79 -1.75 12.54
N LEU A 17 5.52 -1.05 11.42
CA LEU A 17 4.15 -0.73 10.98
C LEU A 17 3.35 -1.95 10.48
N SER A 18 4.01 -2.95 9.90
CA SER A 18 3.37 -4.15 9.34
C SER A 18 3.41 -5.36 10.26
N GLU A 19 3.83 -5.24 11.53
CA GLU A 19 4.07 -6.40 12.40
C GLU A 19 2.83 -7.30 12.57
N ARG A 20 1.63 -6.71 12.54
CA ARG A 20 0.34 -7.43 12.66
C ARG A 20 -0.68 -7.03 11.58
N THR A 21 -0.23 -6.31 10.58
CA THR A 21 -1.07 -5.71 9.54
C THR A 21 -0.38 -5.80 8.20
N GLU A 22 -1.10 -5.45 7.15
CA GLU A 22 -0.50 -5.14 5.87
C GLU A 22 -0.15 -3.64 5.82
N SER A 23 0.95 -3.31 5.16
CA SER A 23 1.38 -1.93 4.91
C SER A 23 1.79 -1.79 3.47
N ILE A 24 1.14 -0.87 2.77
CA ILE A 24 1.50 -0.46 1.42
C ILE A 24 1.99 0.98 1.46
N THR A 25 3.12 1.25 0.82
CA THR A 25 3.69 2.58 0.78
C THR A 25 4.06 2.94 -0.65
N LEU A 26 3.58 4.11 -1.07
CA LEU A 26 3.98 4.76 -2.31
C LEU A 26 4.79 6.00 -1.94
N LEU A 27 6.09 5.98 -2.23
CA LEU A 27 7.02 7.07 -1.91
C LEU A 27 7.37 7.82 -3.19
N ARG A 28 7.48 9.15 -3.09
CA ARG A 28 8.11 9.99 -4.11
C ARG A 28 9.32 10.67 -3.49
N THR A 29 10.51 10.36 -3.99
CA THR A 29 11.74 11.00 -3.55
C THR A 29 11.87 12.41 -4.13
N ALA A 30 12.78 13.22 -3.57
CA ALA A 30 13.12 14.55 -4.09
C ALA A 30 13.62 14.51 -5.55
N LYS A 31 14.17 13.37 -6.01
CA LYS A 31 14.61 13.13 -7.39
C LYS A 31 13.48 12.62 -8.30
N ALA A 32 12.22 12.74 -7.87
CA ALA A 32 11.04 12.21 -8.53
C ALA A 32 11.00 10.69 -8.74
N LEU A 33 11.95 9.92 -8.18
CA LEU A 33 11.85 8.46 -8.12
C LEU A 33 10.63 8.09 -7.30
N LYS A 34 9.80 7.23 -7.88
CA LYS A 34 8.63 6.66 -7.23
C LYS A 34 9.02 5.26 -6.77
N THR A 35 8.72 4.88 -5.54
CA THR A 35 8.89 3.49 -5.09
C THR A 35 7.59 2.97 -4.51
N PHE A 36 7.32 1.69 -4.73
CA PHE A 36 6.20 0.96 -4.18
C PHE A 36 6.74 -0.12 -3.25
N HIS A 37 6.22 -0.18 -2.03
CA HIS A 37 6.58 -1.17 -1.03
C HIS A 37 5.31 -1.86 -0.53
N TYR A 38 5.34 -3.19 -0.46
CA TYR A 38 4.35 -3.98 0.25
C TYR A 38 5.03 -4.83 1.31
N ALA A 39 4.59 -4.64 2.56
CA ALA A 39 5.03 -5.40 3.71
C ALA A 39 3.83 -5.97 4.48
N ALA A 40 4.00 -7.14 5.07
CA ALA A 40 3.01 -7.79 5.91
C ALA A 40 3.69 -8.70 6.93
N ASN A 41 3.18 -8.73 8.16
CA ASN A 41 3.73 -9.48 9.28
C ASN A 41 5.22 -9.17 9.51
N GLY A 42 5.57 -7.88 9.47
CA GLY A 42 6.92 -7.38 9.71
C GLY A 42 7.92 -7.66 8.59
N LYS A 43 7.48 -8.16 7.42
CA LYS A 43 8.36 -8.52 6.31
C LYS A 43 7.96 -7.81 5.03
N VAL A 44 8.95 -7.25 4.32
CA VAL A 44 8.77 -6.75 2.96
C VAL A 44 8.64 -7.95 2.00
N HIS A 45 7.52 -8.05 1.29
CA HIS A 45 7.25 -9.13 0.35
C HIS A 45 7.44 -8.69 -1.10
N GLU A 46 7.25 -7.41 -1.39
CA GLU A 46 7.42 -6.87 -2.75
C GLU A 46 7.85 -5.40 -2.70
N TRP A 47 8.79 -5.06 -3.56
CA TRP A 47 9.35 -3.72 -3.72
C TRP A 47 9.65 -3.45 -5.18
N PHE A 48 9.34 -2.26 -5.69
CA PHE A 48 9.74 -1.85 -7.04
C PHE A 48 9.67 -0.35 -7.26
N GLU A 49 10.47 0.16 -8.20
CA GLU A 49 10.23 1.46 -8.81
C GLU A 49 9.23 1.29 -9.95
N PRO A 50 8.05 1.92 -9.89
CA PRO A 50 7.09 1.86 -10.97
C PRO A 50 7.58 2.79 -12.10
N GLY A 51 7.80 2.20 -13.27
CA GLY A 51 8.48 2.84 -14.41
C GLY A 51 9.17 1.80 -15.29
N TYR A 52 10.04 2.28 -16.20
CA TYR A 52 10.85 1.43 -17.05
C TYR A 52 12.34 1.77 -16.89
N PRO A 53 13.24 0.78 -16.72
CA PRO A 53 12.96 -0.65 -16.54
C PRO A 53 12.44 -0.96 -15.11
N PRO A 54 11.61 -2.01 -14.93
CA PRO A 54 11.07 -2.35 -13.63
C PRO A 54 12.14 -2.94 -12.69
N SER A 55 12.36 -2.30 -11.55
CA SER A 55 13.31 -2.73 -10.52
C SER A 55 12.62 -3.56 -9.44
N VAL A 56 12.12 -4.74 -9.78
CA VAL A 56 11.37 -5.57 -8.82
C VAL A 56 12.31 -6.35 -7.89
N ARG A 57 12.07 -6.25 -6.58
CA ARG A 57 12.65 -7.11 -5.55
C ARG A 57 11.53 -7.81 -4.76
N GLY A 58 11.71 -9.11 -4.54
CA GLY A 58 10.69 -9.93 -3.89
C GLY A 58 9.51 -10.26 -4.83
N ARG A 59 8.55 -11.01 -4.30
CA ARG A 59 7.32 -11.39 -4.99
C ARG A 59 6.23 -11.67 -3.97
N SER A 60 5.25 -10.77 -3.89
CA SER A 60 4.06 -11.02 -3.07
C SER A 60 3.10 -11.97 -3.78
N ARG A 61 2.15 -12.55 -3.02
CA ARG A 61 1.02 -13.29 -3.58
C ARG A 61 0.16 -12.43 -4.53
N TYR A 62 0.15 -11.11 -4.32
CA TYR A 62 -0.68 -10.18 -5.08
C TYR A 62 -0.04 -9.69 -6.38
N ASN A 63 1.29 -9.85 -6.53
CA ASN A 63 2.08 -9.46 -7.71
C ASN A 63 1.79 -8.02 -8.15
N PHE A 64 1.96 -7.05 -7.25
CA PHE A 64 1.67 -5.64 -7.48
C PHE A 64 2.46 -5.06 -8.66
N ALA A 65 3.75 -5.39 -8.79
CA ALA A 65 4.61 -4.90 -9.85
C ALA A 65 4.06 -5.26 -11.23
N ARG A 66 3.58 -6.49 -11.40
CA ARG A 66 2.98 -6.94 -12.66
C ARG A 66 1.67 -6.19 -12.97
N LYS A 67 0.82 -5.97 -11.98
CA LYS A 67 -0.45 -5.24 -12.14
C LYS A 67 -0.21 -3.78 -12.51
N VAL A 68 0.73 -3.12 -11.82
CA VAL A 68 1.13 -1.74 -12.12
C VAL A 68 1.73 -1.65 -13.52
N HIS A 69 2.63 -2.57 -13.87
CA HIS A 69 3.24 -2.59 -15.21
C HIS A 69 2.18 -2.72 -16.31
N ALA A 70 1.19 -3.59 -16.14
CA ALA A 70 0.11 -3.75 -17.12
C ALA A 70 -0.68 -2.44 -17.35
N LEU A 71 -1.01 -1.71 -16.28
CA LEU A 71 -1.71 -0.43 -16.39
C LEU A 71 -0.84 0.66 -17.01
N THR A 72 0.45 0.73 -16.65
CA THR A 72 1.37 1.71 -17.25
C THR A 72 1.60 1.43 -18.73
N SER A 73 1.71 0.16 -19.13
CA SER A 73 1.84 -0.24 -20.53
C SER A 73 0.56 0.03 -21.33
N ALA A 74 -0.59 0.13 -20.66
CA ALA A 74 -1.86 0.57 -21.26
C ALA A 74 -2.02 2.11 -21.31
N GLY A 75 -1.03 2.88 -20.85
CA GLY A 75 -0.99 4.33 -20.95
C GLY A 75 -1.37 5.11 -19.68
N ALA A 76 -1.67 4.44 -18.57
CA ALA A 76 -1.85 5.14 -17.29
C ALA A 76 -0.51 5.70 -16.78
N ASP A 77 -0.54 6.88 -16.16
CA ASP A 77 0.64 7.36 -15.45
C ASP A 77 0.94 6.47 -14.23
N THR A 78 2.21 6.46 -13.84
CA THR A 78 2.73 5.61 -12.78
C THR A 78 1.97 5.72 -11.45
N ILE A 79 1.61 6.94 -11.03
CA ILE A 79 0.96 7.14 -9.73
C ILE A 79 -0.47 6.67 -9.80
N THR A 80 -1.19 7.00 -10.87
CA THR A 80 -2.54 6.51 -11.11
C THR A 80 -2.59 4.99 -11.16
N ALA A 81 -1.66 4.35 -11.87
CA ALA A 81 -1.54 2.90 -11.93
C ALA A 81 -1.32 2.28 -10.54
N CYS A 82 -0.41 2.85 -9.73
CA CYS A 82 -0.19 2.41 -8.35
C CYS A 82 -1.44 2.59 -7.49
N SER A 83 -2.04 3.78 -7.49
CA SER A 83 -3.24 4.08 -6.71
C SER A 83 -4.40 3.16 -7.07
N GLN A 84 -4.64 2.91 -8.36
CA GLN A 84 -5.69 2.01 -8.82
C GLN A 84 -5.48 0.57 -8.33
N VAL A 85 -4.24 0.08 -8.38
CA VAL A 85 -3.90 -1.25 -7.87
C VAL A 85 -4.09 -1.35 -6.35
N ILE A 86 -3.74 -0.30 -5.60
CA ILE A 86 -3.97 -0.23 -4.15
C ILE A 86 -5.48 -0.22 -3.86
N SER A 87 -6.23 0.66 -4.52
CA SER A 87 -7.69 0.77 -4.35
C SER A 87 -8.40 -0.54 -4.67
N LEU A 88 -7.99 -1.24 -5.73
CA LEU A 88 -8.54 -2.55 -6.05
C LEU A 88 -8.21 -3.60 -4.99
N HIS A 89 -6.98 -3.60 -4.46
CA HIS A 89 -6.59 -4.55 -3.44
C HIS A 89 -7.34 -4.33 -2.12
N ILE A 90 -7.39 -3.09 -1.63
CA ILE A 90 -8.15 -2.74 -0.40
C ILE A 90 -9.65 -2.96 -0.62
N GLY A 91 -10.17 -2.52 -1.78
CA GLY A 91 -11.59 -2.61 -2.09
C GLY A 91 -12.08 -4.04 -2.32
N GLN A 92 -11.23 -4.96 -2.81
CA GLN A 92 -11.60 -6.37 -2.99
C GLN A 92 -11.79 -7.11 -1.66
N GLU A 93 -11.25 -6.62 -0.56
CA GLU A 93 -11.45 -7.20 0.78
C GLU A 93 -12.67 -6.64 1.51
N LEU A 94 -13.32 -5.61 0.95
CA LEU A 94 -14.59 -5.10 1.47
C LEU A 94 -15.75 -5.90 0.87
N THR A 95 -16.13 -6.99 1.53
CA THR A 95 -17.43 -7.62 1.24
C THR A 95 -18.56 -6.82 1.87
N THR A 96 -19.79 -6.94 1.35
CA THR A 96 -20.99 -6.33 1.98
C THR A 96 -21.10 -6.70 3.46
N GLU A 97 -20.77 -7.95 3.80
CA GLU A 97 -20.74 -8.45 5.19
C GLU A 97 -19.69 -7.73 6.06
N THR A 98 -18.54 -7.37 5.49
CA THR A 98 -17.47 -6.65 6.21
C THR A 98 -17.87 -5.19 6.50
N LEU A 99 -18.61 -4.57 5.59
CA LEU A 99 -19.14 -3.21 5.75
C LEU A 99 -20.29 -3.17 6.76
N GLU A 100 -21.18 -4.17 6.76
CA GLU A 100 -22.28 -4.29 7.71
C GLU A 100 -21.78 -4.59 9.14
N ALA A 101 -20.76 -5.44 9.29
CA ALA A 101 -20.14 -5.73 10.59
C ALA A 101 -19.47 -4.50 11.24
N GLY A 102 -18.97 -3.55 10.43
CA GLY A 102 -18.46 -2.26 10.90
C GLY A 102 -19.57 -1.27 11.28
N SER A 103 -20.69 -1.29 10.55
CA SER A 103 -21.87 -0.44 10.81
C SER A 103 -22.57 -0.80 12.13
N LEU A 104 -22.67 -2.10 12.44
CA LEU A 104 -23.33 -2.61 13.66
C LEU A 104 -22.59 -2.29 14.97
N ARG A 105 -21.34 -1.80 14.92
CA ARG A 105 -20.60 -1.36 16.13
C ARG A 105 -20.73 0.14 16.42
N SER A 106 -21.38 0.93 15.57
CA SER A 106 -21.68 2.35 15.87
C SER A 106 -23.04 2.56 16.54
N GLY A 107 -23.80 1.49 16.80
CA GLY A 107 -25.14 1.54 17.38
C GLY A 107 -25.21 1.55 18.91
N GLU A 108 -24.09 1.40 19.63
CA GLU A 108 -24.07 1.50 21.10
C GLU A 108 -23.58 2.87 21.58
N VAL A 109 -24.29 3.93 21.20
CA VAL A 109 -24.31 5.16 22.01
C VAL A 109 -25.62 5.12 22.78
N GLY A 110 -25.57 4.52 23.96
CA GLY A 110 -26.66 4.50 24.92
C GLY A 110 -27.11 5.92 25.23
N TRP A 111 -28.36 6.21 24.90
CA TRP A 111 -29.07 7.39 25.39
C TRP A 111 -29.23 7.24 26.91
N PHE A 112 -28.37 7.89 27.69
CA PHE A 112 -28.68 8.15 29.09
C PHE A 112 -29.58 9.37 29.17
N ALA A 113 -30.86 9.11 29.47
CA ALA A 113 -31.81 10.11 29.93
C ALA A 113 -31.38 10.63 31.30
N TYR A 114 -31.33 11.96 31.44
CA TYR A 114 -31.64 12.71 32.66
C TYR A 114 -32.31 14.02 32.26
#